data_AF-A0A969H0L2-F1
#
_entry.id   AF-A0A969H0L2-F1
#
_cell.length_a   1.000
_cell.length_b   1.000
_cell.length_c   1.000
_cell.angle_alpha   90.00
_cell.angle_beta   90.00
_cell.angle_gamma   90.00
#
_symmetry.space_group_name_H-M   'P 1'
#
loop_
_entity.id
_entity.type
_entity.pdbx_description
1 polymer ?
#
loop_
_entity_poly.entity_id
_entity_poly.type
_entity_poly.pdbx_seq_one_letter_code
_entity_poly.pdbx_strand_id
1 'polypeptide(L)'
;MVENAIDGIFQTSPGGRYLSANPALAKIYGYESPAELVAQITDISRQLYVHPTRRAEFIAYMQRYGTVSDFESQVYCKDGSIIWISEDA
;
A
#
# COMPACT_ATOMS: atom_id res chain seq x y z
N MET A 1 -5.02 -22.90 -8.70
CA MET A 1 -4.20 -22.93 -7.49
C MET A 1 -4.12 -21.50 -7.03
N VAL A 2 -4.80 -21.13 -5.94
CA VAL A 2 -4.66 -19.79 -5.36
C VAL A 2 -3.29 -19.78 -4.71
N GLU A 3 -2.36 -19.04 -5.30
CA GLU A 3 -1.07 -18.76 -4.69
C GLU A 3 -1.35 -18.04 -3.37
N ASN A 4 -0.62 -18.41 -2.31
CA ASN A 4 -0.75 -17.84 -0.97
C ASN A 4 -0.37 -16.34 -0.96
N ALA A 5 -1.19 -15.48 -1.57
CA ALA A 5 -1.11 -14.05 -1.39
C ALA A 5 -1.40 -13.80 0.09
N ILE A 6 -0.38 -13.39 0.82
CA ILE A 6 -0.55 -12.87 2.17
C ILE A 6 -1.31 -11.55 1.98
N ASP A 7 -2.62 -11.53 2.23
CA ASP A 7 -3.41 -10.30 2.03
C ASP A 7 -3.09 -9.26 3.11
N GLY A 8 -2.48 -8.16 2.65
CA GLY A 8 -2.24 -6.99 3.47
C GLY A 8 -3.51 -6.15 3.60
N ILE A 9 -4.07 -6.05 4.80
CA ILE A 9 -5.23 -5.21 5.08
C ILE A 9 -4.73 -3.89 5.64
N PHE A 10 -5.22 -2.77 5.11
CA PHE A 10 -4.91 -1.45 5.61
C PHE A 10 -6.09 -0.49 5.55
N GLN A 11 -5.93 0.61 6.27
CA GLN A 11 -6.77 1.79 6.12
C GLN A 11 -5.86 3.00 5.94
N THR A 12 -6.20 3.88 5.00
CA THR A 12 -5.46 5.13 4.78
C THR A 12 -6.39 6.33 4.94
N SER A 13 -5.80 7.45 5.35
CA SER A 13 -6.48 8.75 5.31
C SER A 13 -6.52 9.28 3.87
N PRO A 14 -7.47 10.18 3.56
CA PRO A 14 -7.49 10.89 2.28
C PRO A 14 -6.19 11.67 2.00
N GLY A 15 -5.49 12.10 3.05
CA GLY A 15 -4.20 12.79 2.97
C GLY A 15 -3.01 11.86 2.69
N GLY A 16 -3.22 10.57 2.42
CA GLY A 16 -2.15 9.65 2.04
C GLY A 16 -1.28 9.18 3.21
N ARG A 17 -1.89 8.91 4.37
CA ARG A 17 -1.22 8.29 5.53
C ARG A 17 -1.89 6.99 5.93
N TYR A 18 -1.12 6.02 6.42
CA TYR A 18 -1.70 4.85 7.05
C TYR A 18 -2.36 5.23 8.38
N LEU A 19 -3.59 4.73 8.58
CA LEU A 19 -4.32 4.80 9.84
C LEU A 19 -4.19 3.47 10.59
N SER A 20 -4.19 2.37 9.86
CA SER A 20 -4.03 1.02 10.39
C SER A 20 -3.49 0.09 9.30
N ALA A 21 -2.81 -0.97 9.71
CA ALA A 21 -2.35 -2.06 8.87
C ALA A 21 -2.37 -3.37 9.67
N ASN A 22 -2.55 -4.49 8.99
CA ASN A 22 -2.37 -5.81 9.60
C ASN A 22 -0.88 -6.24 9.58
N PRO A 23 -0.47 -7.24 10.40
CA PRO A 23 0.90 -7.77 10.41
C PRO A 23 1.37 -8.33 9.07
N ALA A 24 0.43 -8.82 8.25
CA ALA A 24 0.70 -9.29 6.90
C ALA A 24 1.28 -8.18 6.02
N LEU A 25 0.63 -7.01 5.96
CA LEU A 25 1.12 -5.88 5.17
C LEU A 25 2.48 -5.37 5.65
N ALA A 26 2.67 -5.28 6.97
CA ALA A 26 3.96 -4.91 7.54
C ALA A 26 5.07 -5.84 7.05
N LYS A 27 4.82 -7.15 7.07
CA LYS A 27 5.78 -8.16 6.60
C LYS A 27 6.03 -8.08 5.09
N ILE A 28 5.00 -7.82 4.28
CA ILE A 28 5.13 -7.66 2.82
C ILE A 28 6.07 -6.51 2.49
N TYR A 29 5.95 -5.38 3.19
CA TYR A 29 6.83 -4.22 2.98
C TYR A 29 8.15 -4.28 3.76
N GLY A 30 8.41 -5.36 4.51
CA GLY A 30 9.65 -5.54 5.26
C GLY A 30 9.74 -4.78 6.59
N TYR A 31 8.62 -4.34 7.16
CA TYR A 31 8.56 -3.75 8.51
C TYR A 31 8.40 -4.83 9.58
N GLU A 32 8.94 -4.58 10.77
CA GLU A 32 8.93 -5.52 11.89
C GLU A 32 7.55 -5.57 12.57
N SER A 33 6.76 -4.50 12.46
CA SER A 33 5.40 -4.44 13.00
C SER A 33 4.49 -3.45 12.24
N PRO A 34 3.15 -3.60 12.33
CA PRO A 34 2.22 -2.61 11.77
C PRO A 34 2.40 -1.22 12.37
N ALA A 35 2.71 -1.14 13.66
CA ALA A 35 2.96 0.13 14.33
C ALA A 35 4.18 0.84 13.74
N GLU A 36 5.24 0.09 13.41
CA GLU A 36 6.41 0.64 12.74
C GLU A 36 6.07 1.17 11.33
N LEU A 37 5.33 0.39 10.54
CA LEU A 37 4.88 0.79 9.20
C LEU A 37 4.06 2.09 9.25
N VAL A 38 3.08 2.16 10.15
CA VAL A 38 2.21 3.34 10.32
C VAL A 38 3.01 4.57 10.77
N ALA A 39 4.01 4.37 11.64
CA ALA A 39 4.84 5.47 12.14
C ALA A 39 5.85 5.99 11.12
N GLN A 40 6.43 5.11 10.29
CA GLN A 40 7.46 5.50 9.32
C GLN A 40 6.88 6.04 8.01
N ILE A 41 5.78 5.45 7.51
CA ILE A 41 5.15 5.90 6.27
C ILE A 41 4.20 7.07 6.56
N THR A 42 4.74 8.28 6.41
CA THR A 42 4.04 9.55 6.68
C THR A 42 3.51 10.25 5.43
N ASP A 43 3.98 9.81 4.24
CA ASP A 43 3.48 10.22 2.93
C ASP A 43 3.56 9.01 1.96
N ILE A 44 2.43 8.32 1.81
CA ILE A 44 2.31 7.12 0.96
C ILE A 44 2.72 7.42 -0.48
N SER A 45 2.34 8.59 -1.02
CA SER A 45 2.58 8.91 -2.43
C SER A 45 4.07 9.00 -2.74
N ARG A 46 4.88 9.49 -1.79
CA ARG A 46 6.30 9.75 -1.98
C ARG A 46 7.22 8.66 -1.43
N GLN A 47 6.78 7.93 -0.40
CA GLN A 47 7.61 6.97 0.31
C GLN A 47 7.31 5.52 -0.09
N LEU A 48 6.05 5.22 -0.42
CA LEU A 48 5.66 3.85 -0.77
C LEU A 48 5.78 3.59 -2.27
N TYR A 49 5.10 4.38 -3.11
CA TYR A 49 5.08 4.12 -4.55
C TYR A 49 6.38 4.53 -5.22
N VAL A 50 6.90 3.67 -6.11
CA VAL A 50 8.02 4.01 -7.00
C VAL A 50 7.64 5.15 -7.94
N HIS A 51 6.39 5.13 -8.42
CA HIS A 51 5.81 6.18 -9.24
C HIS A 51 4.86 7.04 -8.40
N PRO A 52 5.18 8.31 -8.12
CA PRO A 52 4.40 9.14 -7.19
C PRO A 52 2.99 9.47 -7.68
N THR A 53 2.69 9.30 -8.98
CA THR A 53 1.36 9.49 -9.55
C THR A 53 0.39 8.35 -9.21
N ARG A 54 0.90 7.16 -8.86
CA ARG A 54 0.07 5.96 -8.64
C ARG A 54 -0.95 6.16 -7.54
N ARG A 55 -0.60 6.87 -6.47
CA ARG A 55 -1.55 7.19 -5.40
C ARG A 55 -2.69 8.08 -5.89
N ALA A 56 -2.39 9.07 -6.72
CA ALA A 56 -3.39 9.97 -7.27
C ALA A 56 -4.33 9.23 -8.24
N GLU A 57 -3.78 8.33 -9.06
CA GLU A 57 -4.55 7.45 -9.93
C GLU A 57 -5.48 6.54 -9.13
N PHE A 58 -4.98 5.88 -8.09
CA PHE A 58 -5.78 5.04 -7.19
C PHE A 58 -6.95 5.80 -6.57
N ILE A 59 -6.71 7.00 -6.03
CA ILE A 59 -7.77 7.85 -5.46
C ILE A 59 -8.78 8.26 -6.53
N ALA A 60 -8.32 8.62 -7.73
CA ALA A 60 -9.21 9.00 -8.82
C ALA A 60 -10.10 7.83 -9.28
N TYR A 61 -9.57 6.61 -9.34
CA TYR A 61 -10.35 5.40 -9.61
C TYR A 61 -11.39 5.17 -8.51
N MET A 62 -11.00 5.24 -7.25
CA MET A 62 -11.91 5.07 -6.12
C MET A 62 -13.05 6.10 -6.14
N GLN A 63 -12.75 7.37 -6.41
CA GLN A 63 -13.75 8.44 -6.50
C GLN A 63 -14.71 8.28 -7.68
N ARG A 64 -14.22 7.75 -8.81
CA ARG A 64 -15.00 7.61 -10.04
C ARG A 64 -15.88 6.36 -10.05
N TYR A 65 -15.36 5.25 -9.55
CA TYR A 65 -15.98 3.93 -9.68
C TYR A 65 -16.51 3.38 -8.35
N GLY A 66 -16.12 3.95 -7.21
CA GLY A 66 -16.53 3.51 -5.87
C GLY A 66 -15.82 2.25 -5.39
N THR A 67 -15.06 1.59 -6.27
CA THR A 67 -14.19 0.45 -5.97
C THR A 67 -13.00 0.47 -6.91
N VAL A 68 -11.90 -0.12 -6.45
CA VAL A 68 -10.69 -0.39 -7.22
C VAL A 68 -10.40 -1.86 -7.09
N SER A 69 -10.02 -2.52 -8.19
CA SER A 69 -9.59 -3.92 -8.16
C SER A 69 -8.45 -4.11 -9.13
N ASP A 70 -7.59 -5.08 -8.85
CA ASP A 70 -6.44 -5.42 -9.69
C ASP A 70 -5.53 -4.21 -9.99
N PHE A 71 -5.41 -3.27 -9.04
CA PHE A 71 -4.56 -2.09 -9.23
C PHE A 71 -3.11 -2.43 -8.93
N GLU A 72 -2.39 -2.90 -9.95
CA GLU A 72 -1.01 -3.33 -9.81
C GLU A 72 -0.05 -2.15 -9.73
N SER A 73 0.79 -2.04 -8.69
CA SER A 73 1.79 -0.98 -8.54
C SER A 73 3.14 -1.49 -8.04
N GLN A 74 4.21 -0.78 -8.41
CA GLN A 74 5.53 -0.97 -7.80
C GLN A 74 5.67 -0.12 -6.54
N VAL A 75 6.14 -0.76 -5.46
CA VAL A 75 6.36 -0.11 -4.17
C VAL A 75 7.75 -0.39 -3.61
N TYR A 76 8.26 0.55 -2.82
CA TYR A 76 9.47 0.39 -2.03
C TYR A 76 9.18 -0.35 -0.72
N CYS A 77 9.97 -1.37 -0.43
CA CYS A 77 10.09 -1.97 0.89
C CYS A 77 10.99 -1.11 1.79
N LYS A 78 10.96 -1.39 3.10
CA LYS A 78 11.79 -0.70 4.11
C LYS A 78 13.30 -0.71 3.77
N ASP A 79 13.79 -1.79 3.16
CA ASP A 79 15.19 -1.94 2.77
C ASP A 79 15.55 -1.28 1.43
N GLY A 80 14.57 -0.65 0.76
CA GLY A 80 14.72 -0.04 -0.55
C GLY A 80 14.55 -1.00 -1.73
N SER A 81 14.30 -2.29 -1.47
CA SER A 81 13.91 -3.23 -2.54
C SER A 81 12.56 -2.85 -3.13
N ILE A 82 12.32 -3.25 -4.38
CA ILE A 82 11.08 -2.96 -5.10
C ILE A 82 10.31 -4.26 -5.28
N ILE A 83 9.04 -4.24 -4.90
CA ILE A 83 8.11 -5.34 -5.14
C ILE A 83 6.90 -4.85 -5.95
N TRP A 84 6.22 -5.79 -6.60
CA TRP A 84 4.91 -5.57 -7.19
C TRP A 84 3.83 -5.95 -6.17
N ILE A 85 2.81 -5.11 -6.06
CA ILE A 85 1.58 -5.39 -5.31
C ILE A 85 0.38 -5.20 -6.21
N SER A 86 -0.71 -5.91 -5.91
CA SER A 86 -2.04 -5.62 -6.43
C SER A 86 -2.91 -5.13 -5.28
N GLU A 87 -3.67 -4.06 -5.51
CA GLU A 87 -4.50 -3.41 -4.50
C GLU A 87 -5.99 -3.46 -4.92
N ASP A 88 -6.83 -3.81 -3.95
CA ASP A 88 -8.29 -3.83 -4.08
C ASP A 88 -8.92 -2.97 -2.95
N ALA A 89 -9.92 -2.14 -3.28
CA ALA A 89 -10.59 -1.24 -2.34
C ALA A 89 -12.05 -0.93 -2.70
#